data_AF-A0AAV5YYN7-F1
#
_entry.id   AF-A0AAV5YYN7-F1
#
_cell.length_a   1.000
_cell.length_b   1.000
_cell.length_c   1.000
_cell.angle_alpha   90.00
_cell.angle_beta   90.00
_cell.angle_gamma   90.00
#
_symmetry.space_group_name_H-M   'P 1'
#
loop_
_entity.id
_entity.type
_entity.pdbx_description
1 polymer ?
#
loop_
_entity_poly.entity_id
_entity_poly.type
_entity_poly.pdbx_seq_one_letter_code
_entity_poly.pdbx_strand_id
1 'polypeptide(L)'
;EMDVTDEAGPPARHRVGFVSRRVAGDRPDVDVRYAPGDVPRPAAPGTLEHFLVERYVLYSTSGSSLFRARVHHVPYPLQPATVEHARETRIATHGITRPDAEPLAHYAAGVDVDIGPLEDAD
;
A
#
# COMPACT_ATOMS: atom_id res chain seq x y z
N GLU A 1 -7.42 7.70 -11.26
CA GLU A 1 -6.68 6.76 -12.12
C GLU A 1 -5.42 6.33 -11.39
N MET A 2 -5.02 5.08 -11.56
CA MET A 2 -3.81 4.52 -10.97
C MET A 2 -3.09 3.72 -12.07
N ASP A 3 -1.82 4.02 -12.25
CA ASP A 3 -0.95 3.37 -13.23
C ASP A 3 0.22 2.73 -12.46
N VAL A 4 0.46 1.44 -12.71
CA VAL A 4 1.57 0.70 -12.13
C VAL A 4 2.43 0.13 -13.25
N THR A 5 3.72 0.42 -13.20
CA THR A 5 4.73 -0.18 -14.10
C THR A 5 5.66 -1.05 -13.28
N ASP A 6 5.69 -2.35 -13.56
CA ASP A 6 6.56 -3.31 -12.89
C ASP A 6 7.59 -3.84 -13.90
N GLU A 7 8.81 -3.29 -13.83
CA GLU A 7 9.97 -3.76 -14.60
C GLU A 7 10.60 -4.93 -13.87
N ALA A 8 9.95 -6.09 -13.96
CA ALA A 8 10.41 -7.32 -13.35
C ALA A 8 11.80 -7.70 -13.88
N GLY A 9 12.68 -8.12 -12.96
CA GLY A 9 14.05 -8.50 -13.27
C GLY A 9 14.72 -9.17 -12.07
N PRO A 10 16.00 -9.56 -12.16
CA PRO A 10 16.75 -9.95 -10.97
C PRO A 10 16.71 -8.81 -9.94
N PRO A 11 16.85 -9.06 -8.62
CA PRO A 11 16.67 -8.04 -7.58
C PRO A 11 17.43 -6.72 -7.86
N ALA A 12 18.64 -6.81 -8.41
CA ALA A 12 19.45 -5.64 -8.79
C ALA A 12 18.79 -4.71 -9.84
N ARG A 13 17.87 -5.24 -10.65
CA ARG A 13 17.21 -4.55 -11.78
C ARG A 13 15.69 -4.43 -11.61
N HIS A 14 15.09 -5.06 -10.61
CA HIS A 14 13.66 -4.95 -10.37
C HIS A 14 13.33 -3.51 -9.98
N ARG A 15 12.42 -2.88 -10.72
CA ARG A 15 11.92 -1.53 -10.46
C ARG A 15 10.42 -1.47 -10.61
N VAL A 16 9.79 -0.76 -9.69
CA VAL A 16 8.36 -0.52 -9.74
C VAL A 16 8.09 0.98 -9.70
N GLY A 17 7.26 1.43 -10.63
CA GLY A 17 6.72 2.78 -10.70
C GLY A 17 5.23 2.76 -10.36
N PHE A 18 4.80 3.71 -9.54
CA PHE A 18 3.41 3.91 -9.16
C PHE A 18 3.04 5.37 -9.35
N VAL A 19 2.03 5.63 -10.17
CA VAL A 19 1.48 6.96 -10.39
C VAL A 19 -0.02 6.95 -10.11
N SER A 20 -0.51 7.92 -9.33
CA SER A 20 -1.94 8.09 -9.10
C SER A 20 -2.38 9.54 -9.33
N ARG A 21 -3.51 9.69 -10.01
CA ARG A 21 -4.18 10.97 -10.30
C ARG A 21 -5.63 10.94 -9.81
N ARG A 22 -6.10 12.01 -9.18
CA ARG A 22 -7.55 12.27 -9.03
C ARG A 22 -8.19 12.39 -10.41
N VAL A 23 -9.39 11.83 -10.54
CA VAL A 23 -10.18 11.86 -11.79
C VAL A 23 -10.46 13.29 -12.26
N ALA A 24 -10.59 14.24 -11.33
CA ALA A 24 -10.81 15.65 -11.62
C ALA A 24 -9.53 16.51 -11.55
N GLY A 25 -8.35 15.90 -11.39
CA GLY A 25 -7.07 16.60 -11.24
C GLY A 25 -6.19 16.47 -12.49
N ASP A 26 -5.35 17.48 -12.73
CA ASP A 26 -4.44 17.57 -13.88
C ASP A 26 -3.00 17.12 -13.57
N ARG A 27 -2.64 16.99 -12.28
CA ARG A 27 -1.31 16.56 -11.81
C ARG A 27 -1.38 15.26 -10.99
N PRO A 28 -0.34 14.39 -11.06
CA PRO A 28 -0.27 13.23 -10.19
C PRO A 28 -0.22 13.66 -8.73
N ASP A 29 -1.12 13.08 -7.94
CA ASP A 29 -1.13 13.25 -6.49
C ASP A 29 0.06 12.50 -5.89
N VAL A 30 0.29 11.28 -6.40
CA VAL A 30 1.36 10.34 -6.04
C VAL A 30 2.17 9.98 -7.29
N ASP A 31 3.50 10.05 -7.21
CA ASP A 31 4.46 9.54 -8.18
C ASP A 31 5.67 8.98 -7.43
N VAL A 32 5.80 7.66 -7.41
CA VAL A 32 6.82 6.95 -6.65
C VAL A 32 7.52 5.93 -7.55
N ARG A 33 8.85 5.84 -7.43
CA ARG A 33 9.66 4.76 -7.98
C ARG A 33 10.49 4.13 -6.88
N TYR A 34 10.50 2.81 -6.85
CA TYR A 34 11.22 2.05 -5.83
C TYR A 34 11.78 0.74 -6.39
N ALA A 35 12.79 0.22 -5.69
CA ALA A 35 13.42 -1.06 -5.98
C ALA A 35 13.10 -2.05 -4.85
N PRO A 36 12.32 -3.11 -5.12
CA PRO A 36 12.14 -4.21 -4.19
C PRO A 36 13.48 -4.87 -3.86
N GLY A 37 13.66 -5.23 -2.59
CA GLY A 37 14.89 -5.78 -2.05
C GLY A 37 14.93 -7.30 -2.08
N ASP A 38 15.32 -7.88 -0.95
CA ASP A 38 15.64 -9.31 -0.78
C ASP A 38 14.45 -10.26 -1.01
N VAL A 39 14.67 -11.53 -0.65
CA VAL A 39 13.69 -12.62 -0.77
C VAL A 39 12.38 -12.26 -0.04
N PRO A 40 11.22 -12.40 -0.72
CA PRO A 40 9.92 -12.18 -0.10
C PRO A 40 9.68 -13.05 1.12
N ARG A 41 9.20 -12.46 2.21
CA ARG A 41 8.88 -13.17 3.46
C ARG A 41 7.75 -12.48 4.24
N PRO A 42 6.89 -13.25 4.95
CA PRO A 42 5.91 -12.65 5.85
C PRO A 42 6.55 -11.80 6.95
N ALA A 43 5.87 -10.73 7.33
CA ALA A 43 6.25 -9.99 8.54
C ALA A 43 5.97 -10.81 9.80
N ALA A 44 6.88 -10.73 10.77
CA ALA A 44 6.71 -11.44 12.04
C ALA A 44 5.61 -10.76 12.89
N PRO A 45 4.69 -11.53 13.50
CA PRO A 45 3.68 -10.98 14.40
C PRO A 45 4.30 -10.12 15.50
N GLY A 46 3.68 -8.97 15.77
CA GLY A 46 4.15 -8.00 16.77
C GLY A 46 5.19 -6.99 16.28
N THR A 47 5.64 -7.07 15.02
CA THR A 47 6.48 -6.03 14.42
C THR A 47 5.65 -4.90 13.79
N LEU A 48 6.30 -3.77 13.52
CA LEU A 48 5.68 -2.63 12.85
C LEU A 48 5.23 -3.00 11.44
N GLU A 49 6.03 -3.77 10.70
CA GLU A 49 5.70 -4.23 9.35
C GLU A 49 4.41 -5.03 9.38
N HIS A 50 4.30 -6.00 10.30
CA HIS A 50 3.10 -6.82 10.46
C HIS A 50 1.87 -5.95 10.75
N PHE A 51 2.00 -4.98 11.67
CA PHE A 51 0.93 -4.04 11.99
C PHE A 51 0.47 -3.21 10.78
N LEU A 52 1.40 -2.79 9.92
CA LEU A 52 1.09 -1.93 8.77
C LEU A 52 0.45 -2.68 7.59
N VAL A 53 0.81 -3.95 7.37
CA VAL A 53 0.41 -4.69 6.15
C VAL A 53 -0.60 -5.81 6.36
N GLU A 54 -0.62 -6.48 7.52
CA GLU A 54 -1.51 -7.63 7.74
C GLU A 54 -2.90 -7.15 8.21
N ARG A 55 -3.78 -6.85 7.24
CA ARG A 55 -5.10 -6.24 7.48
C ARG A 55 -6.24 -7.22 7.21
N TYR A 56 -6.62 -7.96 8.25
CA TYR A 56 -7.69 -8.98 8.17
C TYR A 56 -9.12 -8.46 8.39
N VAL A 57 -9.30 -7.14 8.54
CA VAL A 57 -10.61 -6.49 8.62
C VAL A 57 -10.58 -5.23 7.77
N LEU A 58 -11.59 -5.08 6.91
CA LEU A 58 -11.85 -3.82 6.21
C LEU A 58 -13.08 -3.13 6.79
N TYR A 59 -13.13 -1.82 6.61
CA TYR A 59 -14.27 -0.98 6.97
C TYR A 59 -14.73 -0.21 5.75
N SER A 60 -16.04 -0.03 5.62
CA SER A 60 -16.67 0.74 4.55
C SER A 60 -17.92 1.44 5.08
N THR A 61 -18.39 2.46 4.38
CA THR A 61 -19.60 3.21 4.75
C THR A 61 -20.63 3.14 3.63
N SER A 62 -21.90 2.98 4.00
CA SER A 62 -23.02 3.18 3.08
C SER A 62 -24.07 4.05 3.76
N GLY A 63 -24.33 5.23 3.22
CA GLY A 63 -25.13 6.26 3.89
C GLY A 63 -24.46 6.71 5.20
N SER A 64 -25.20 6.66 6.30
CA SER A 64 -24.70 6.99 7.65
C SER A 64 -24.20 5.77 8.44
N SER A 65 -24.27 4.57 7.87
CA SER A 65 -23.93 3.33 8.58
C SER A 65 -22.50 2.90 8.27
N LEU A 66 -21.81 2.44 9.31
CA LEU A 66 -20.47 1.85 9.21
C LEU A 66 -20.60 0.33 9.08
N PHE A 67 -19.87 -0.25 8.14
CA PHE A 67 -19.81 -1.69 7.92
C PHE A 67 -18.40 -2.19 8.09
N ARG A 68 -18.29 -3.45 8.52
CA ARG A 68 -17.04 -4.21 8.57
C ARG A 68 -17.18 -5.51 7.79
N ALA A 69 -16.07 -5.99 7.25
CA ALA A 69 -15.98 -7.36 6.73
C ALA A 69 -14.65 -7.98 7.10
N ARG A 70 -14.65 -9.30 7.29
CA ARG A 70 -13.42 -10.07 7.42
C ARG A 70 -12.76 -10.21 6.06
N VAL A 71 -11.45 -9.99 6.04
CA VAL A 71 -10.59 -10.16 4.88
C VAL A 71 -9.73 -11.39 5.13
N HIS A 72 -9.77 -12.33 4.21
CA HIS A 72 -8.93 -13.53 4.25
C HIS A 72 -7.92 -13.43 3.11
N HIS A 73 -6.66 -13.58 3.48
CA HIS A 73 -5.55 -13.70 2.55
C HIS A 73 -4.43 -14.47 3.24
N VAL A 74 -3.53 -15.07 2.46
CA VAL A 74 -2.26 -15.56 3.01
C VAL A 74 -1.40 -14.37 3.44
N PRO A 75 -0.49 -14.53 4.42
CA PRO A 75 0.42 -13.45 4.81
C PRO A 75 1.16 -12.88 3.61
N TYR A 76 1.31 -11.56 3.56
CA TYR A 76 1.93 -10.91 2.41
C TYR A 76 3.41 -11.34 2.29
N PRO A 77 3.89 -11.73 1.09
CA PRO A 77 5.29 -12.02 0.86
C PRO A 77 6.06 -10.70 0.74
N LEU A 78 6.33 -10.06 1.88
CA LEU A 78 6.93 -8.73 1.92
C LEU A 78 8.43 -8.74 1.61
N GLN A 79 8.87 -7.68 0.96
CA GLN A 79 10.25 -7.32 0.74
C GLN A 79 10.49 -5.91 1.27
N PRO A 80 11.66 -5.61 1.87
CA PRO A 80 12.07 -4.22 2.04
C PRO A 80 12.16 -3.57 0.65
N ALA A 81 11.92 -2.27 0.55
CA ALA A 81 12.07 -1.54 -0.70
C ALA A 81 12.89 -0.27 -0.51
N THR A 82 13.74 0.04 -1.47
CA THR A 82 14.48 1.31 -1.52
C THR A 82 13.70 2.29 -2.38
N VAL A 83 13.32 3.43 -1.81
CA VAL A 83 12.64 4.50 -2.55
C VAL A 83 13.68 5.30 -3.34
N GLU A 84 13.55 5.33 -4.66
CA GLU A 84 14.45 6.07 -5.56
C GLU A 84 13.89 7.46 -5.90
N HIS A 85 12.56 7.57 -5.91
CA HIS A 85 11.85 8.82 -6.14
C HIS A 85 10.50 8.75 -5.43
N ALA A 86 10.12 9.83 -4.73
CA ALA A 86 8.79 9.95 -4.16
C ALA A 86 8.31 11.40 -4.16
N ARG A 87 7.31 11.67 -4.98
CA ARG A 87 6.49 12.88 -4.92
C ARG A 87 5.10 12.46 -4.47
N GLU A 88 4.68 12.94 -3.31
CA GLU A 88 3.34 12.69 -2.77
C GLU A 88 2.78 13.99 -2.19
N THR A 89 1.64 14.41 -2.71
CA THR A 89 0.94 15.64 -2.31
C THR A 89 -0.35 15.35 -1.55
N ARG A 90 -0.86 14.11 -1.59
CA ARG A 90 -2.17 13.74 -1.04
C ARG A 90 -2.26 13.91 0.46
N ILE A 91 -1.20 13.55 1.20
CA ILE A 91 -1.17 13.65 2.66
C ILE A 91 -1.34 15.12 3.09
N ALA A 92 -0.64 16.04 2.42
CA ALA A 92 -0.73 17.47 2.70
C ALA A 92 -2.14 18.06 2.43
N THR A 93 -2.90 17.53 1.46
CA THR A 93 -4.28 17.97 1.22
C THR A 93 -5.25 17.69 2.37
N HIS A 94 -4.86 16.82 3.30
CA HIS A 94 -5.64 16.49 4.51
C HIS A 94 -5.07 17.18 5.77
N GLY A 95 -4.18 18.18 5.60
CA GLY A 95 -3.59 18.92 6.72
C GLY A 95 -2.53 18.14 7.51
N ILE A 96 -2.07 17.01 6.99
CA ILE A 96 -1.04 16.20 7.63
C ILE A 96 0.32 16.61 7.07
N THR A 97 1.24 17.00 7.94
CA THR A 97 2.62 17.31 7.57
C THR A 97 3.45 16.04 7.52
N ARG A 98 4.21 15.86 6.44
CA ARG A 98 5.15 14.74 6.33
C ARG A 98 6.33 14.95 7.29
N PRO A 99 6.75 13.92 8.05
CA PRO A 99 7.96 14.02 8.86
C PRO A 99 9.19 14.17 7.95
N ASP A 100 10.20 14.89 8.44
CA ASP A 100 11.51 15.02 7.80
C ASP A 100 12.36 13.77 8.08
N ALA A 101 11.90 12.63 7.57
CA ALA A 101 12.52 11.33 7.71
C ALA A 101 12.35 10.52 6.41
N GLU A 102 13.28 9.61 6.18
CA GLU A 102 13.20 8.68 5.04
C GLU A 102 11.92 7.84 5.16
N PRO A 103 11.14 7.67 4.09
CA PRO A 103 9.95 6.82 4.10
C PRO A 103 10.31 5.37 4.44
N LEU A 104 9.50 4.76 5.30
CA LEU A 104 9.47 3.32 5.44
C LEU A 104 8.79 2.72 4.19
N ALA A 105 9.47 1.84 3.48
CA ALA A 105 8.97 1.26 2.24
C ALA A 105 9.09 -0.26 2.22
N HIS A 106 7.99 -0.89 1.83
CA HIS A 106 7.88 -2.33 1.63
C HIS A 106 7.13 -2.61 0.33
N TYR A 107 7.47 -3.73 -0.31
CA TYR A 107 6.81 -4.21 -1.50
C TYR A 107 6.31 -5.64 -1.28
N ALA A 108 5.14 -5.94 -1.81
CA ALA A 108 4.71 -7.30 -2.11
C ALA A 108 4.01 -7.27 -3.47
N ALA A 109 4.26 -8.29 -4.29
CA ALA A 109 3.60 -8.40 -5.60
C ALA A 109 2.07 -8.54 -5.50
N GLY A 110 1.57 -8.97 -4.34
CA GLY A 110 0.15 -9.15 -4.06
C GLY A 110 -0.14 -10.57 -3.56
N VAL A 111 -1.40 -10.77 -3.16
CA VAL A 111 -1.97 -12.05 -2.73
C VAL A 111 -3.42 -12.09 -3.21
N ASP A 112 -3.98 -13.29 -3.35
CA ASP A 112 -5.41 -13.45 -3.53
C ASP A 112 -6.15 -13.07 -2.24
N VAL A 113 -7.26 -12.34 -2.39
CA VAL A 113 -8.02 -11.78 -1.27
C VAL A 113 -9.49 -12.18 -1.39
N ASP A 114 -9.99 -12.81 -0.34
CA ASP A 114 -11.41 -13.10 -0.16
C ASP A 114 -12.02 -12.14 0.87
N ILE A 115 -13.09 -11.44 0.46
CA ILE A 115 -13.82 -10.52 1.31
C ILE A 115 -15.12 -11.18 1.74
N GLY A 116 -15.31 -11.32 3.05
CA GLY A 116 -16.55 -11.82 3.63
C GLY A 116 -17.74 -10.86 3.46
N PRO A 117 -18.94 -11.25 3.90
CA PRO A 117 -20.10 -10.36 3.86
C PRO A 117 -19.84 -9.09 4.69
N LEU A 118 -20.44 -7.97 4.25
CA LEU A 118 -20.48 -6.75 5.03
C LEU A 118 -21.48 -6.92 6.18
N GLU A 119 -21.01 -6.69 7.39
CA GLU A 119 -21.78 -6.68 8.63
C GLU A 119 -21.82 -5.25 9.18
N ASP A 120 -22.90 -4.90 9.87
CA ASP A 120 -22.94 -3.66 10.64
C ASP A 120 -21.78 -3.63 11.65
N ALA A 121 -21.10 -2.49 11.75
CA ALA A 121 -19.94 -2.32 12.62
C ALA A 121 -20.29 -1.67 13.96
N ASP A 122 -21.51 -1.17 14.11
CA ASP A 122 -22.05 -0.60 15.36
C ASP A 122 -22.51 -1.66 16.37
#